data_AF-A0A2A4KTC2-F1
#
_entry.id   AF-A0A2A4KTC2-F1
#
_cell.length_a   1.000
_cell.length_b   1.000
_cell.length_c   1.000
_cell.angle_alpha   90.00
_cell.angle_beta   90.00
_cell.angle_gamma   90.00
#
_symmetry.space_group_name_H-M   'P 1'
#
loop_
_entity.id
_entity.type
_entity.pdbx_description
1 polymer ?
#
loop_
_entity_poly.entity_id
_entity_poly.type
_entity_poly.pdbx_seq_one_letter_code
_entity_poly.pdbx_strand_id
1 'polypeptide(L)'
;MAAIDSGAAFLRTLAAAERRLAAVQALSARRRRVRRPRIAAASLAALIPAVLLLAAAAGDGPGGAAVAVGLAVAALALAAYIALGLMIERPLGRRMAQEEHTMIEEVNRMRELFTHIAERERWEARLTRSVRERLSCFPVEGGSLR
;
A
#
# COMPACT_ATOMS: atom_id res chain seq x y z
N MET A 1 17.62 -11.56 -13.43
CA MET A 1 17.41 -12.31 -12.16
C MET A 1 18.61 -13.19 -11.93
N ALA A 2 19.21 -13.15 -10.74
CA ALA A 2 20.28 -14.08 -10.39
C ALA A 2 19.70 -15.51 -10.32
N ALA A 3 20.37 -16.48 -10.94
CA ALA A 3 19.97 -17.87 -10.82
C ALA A 3 20.15 -18.33 -9.37
N ILE A 4 19.14 -18.98 -8.79
CA ILE A 4 19.25 -19.63 -7.48
C ILE A 4 19.75 -21.05 -7.74
N ASP A 5 21.07 -21.21 -7.76
CA ASP A 5 21.77 -22.44 -8.15
C ASP A 5 22.36 -23.22 -6.97
N SER A 6 22.35 -22.61 -5.79
CA SER A 6 22.95 -23.09 -4.53
C SER A 6 22.12 -22.64 -3.33
N GLY A 7 22.24 -23.36 -2.21
CA GLY A 7 21.58 -23.02 -0.95
C GLY A 7 22.07 -21.72 -0.35
N ALA A 8 23.35 -21.38 -0.53
CA ALA A 8 23.87 -20.07 -0.13
C ALA A 8 23.25 -18.93 -0.96
N ALA A 9 23.04 -19.13 -2.28
CA ALA A 9 22.29 -18.19 -3.10
C ALA A 9 20.83 -18.09 -2.64
N PHE A 10 20.19 -19.23 -2.35
CA PHE A 10 18.83 -19.31 -1.83
C PHE A 10 18.65 -18.48 -0.54
N LEU A 11 19.51 -18.69 0.46
CA LEU A 11 19.43 -17.99 1.74
C LEU A 11 19.68 -16.48 1.60
N ARG A 12 20.56 -16.07 0.68
CA ARG A 12 20.78 -14.64 0.37
C ARG A 12 19.55 -14.01 -0.28
N THR A 13 18.94 -14.70 -1.23
CA THR A 13 17.69 -14.26 -1.87
C THR A 13 16.55 -14.20 -0.85
N LEU A 14 16.46 -15.18 0.05
CA LEU A 14 15.46 -15.20 1.14
C LEU A 14 15.61 -13.97 2.04
N ALA A 15 16.83 -13.67 2.49
CA ALA A 15 17.10 -12.50 3.31
C ALA A 15 16.81 -11.18 2.57
N ALA A 16 17.03 -11.13 1.25
CA ALA A 16 16.66 -9.96 0.45
C ALA A 16 15.14 -9.79 0.34
N ALA A 17 14.40 -10.89 0.14
CA ALA A 17 12.94 -10.89 0.13
C ALA A 17 12.36 -10.47 1.49
N GLU A 18 12.93 -10.93 2.60
CA GLU A 18 12.49 -10.53 3.95
C GLU A 18 12.67 -9.03 4.21
N ARG A 19 13.80 -8.46 3.77
CA ARG A 19 14.02 -7.01 3.87
C ARG A 19 12.98 -6.22 3.05
N ARG A 20 12.62 -6.71 1.87
CA ARG A 20 11.55 -6.11 1.05
C ARG A 20 10.19 -6.22 1.74
N LEU A 21 9.86 -7.39 2.30
CA LEU A 21 8.62 -7.59 3.04
C LEU A 21 8.50 -6.62 4.23
N ALA A 22 9.56 -6.47 5.03
CA ALA A 22 9.59 -5.53 6.14
C ALA A 22 9.41 -4.06 5.68
N ALA A 23 10.03 -3.68 4.56
CA ALA A 23 9.86 -2.35 3.98
C ALA A 23 8.42 -2.09 3.51
N VAL A 24 7.80 -3.07 2.82
CA VAL A 24 6.41 -2.98 2.35
C VAL A 24 5.45 -2.92 3.54
N GLN A 25 5.66 -3.71 4.59
CA GLN A 25 4.86 -3.68 5.82
C GLN A 25 4.97 -2.34 6.56
N ALA A 26 6.18 -1.76 6.65
CA ALA A 26 6.37 -0.44 7.25
C ALA A 26 5.67 0.67 6.45
N LEU A 27 5.74 0.60 5.12
CA LEU A 27 5.04 1.53 4.22
C LEU A 27 3.52 1.38 4.30
N SER A 28 3.01 0.15 4.34
CA SER A 28 1.58 -0.12 4.45
C SER A 28 1.02 0.35 5.80
N ALA A 29 1.76 0.14 6.89
CA ALA A 29 1.42 0.65 8.22
C ALA A 29 1.36 2.19 8.25
N ARG A 30 2.35 2.87 7.65
CA ARG A 30 2.35 4.34 7.50
C ARG A 30 1.16 4.82 6.67
N ARG A 31 0.86 4.15 5.55
CA ARG A 31 -0.29 4.47 4.69
C ARG A 31 -1.63 4.32 5.41
N ARG A 32 -1.81 3.25 6.21
CA ARG A 32 -3.03 3.06 7.04
C ARG A 32 -3.18 4.17 8.08
N ARG A 33 -2.09 4.61 8.70
CA ARG A 33 -2.10 5.74 9.67
C ARG A 33 -2.49 7.07 9.01
N VAL A 34 -2.08 7.32 7.76
CA VAL A 34 -2.41 8.55 7.03
C VAL A 34 -3.82 8.53 6.43
N ARG A 35 -4.38 7.37 6.09
CA ARG A 35 -5.74 7.28 5.52
C ARG A 35 -6.88 7.53 6.51
N ARG A 36 -6.74 7.15 7.78
CA ARG A 36 -7.80 7.32 8.80
C ARG A 36 -8.24 8.78 9.04
N PRO A 37 -7.34 9.77 9.20
CA PRO A 37 -7.75 11.17 9.35
C PRO A 37 -8.25 11.82 8.06
N ARG A 38 -8.00 11.22 6.89
CA ARG A 38 -8.30 11.81 5.58
C ARG A 38 -9.78 11.73 5.20
N ILE A 39 -10.50 10.72 5.69
CA ILE A 39 -11.96 10.61 5.54
C ILE A 39 -12.66 11.68 6.39
N ALA A 40 -12.15 11.96 7.59
CA ALA A 40 -12.64 13.03 8.46
C ALA A 40 -12.38 14.42 7.86
N ALA A 41 -11.24 14.62 7.19
CA ALA A 41 -10.95 15.87 6.47
C ALA A 41 -11.85 16.06 5.23
N ALA A 42 -12.15 14.98 4.50
CA ALA A 42 -13.05 15.01 3.35
C ALA A 42 -14.50 15.32 3.72
N SER A 43 -15.00 14.78 4.85
CA SER A 43 -16.32 15.11 5.36
C SER A 43 -16.40 16.55 5.87
N LEU A 44 -15.37 17.05 6.56
CA LEU A 44 -15.27 18.45 6.98
C LEU A 44 -15.25 19.43 5.78
N ALA A 45 -14.51 19.10 4.72
CA ALA A 45 -14.45 19.92 3.51
C ALA A 45 -15.79 20.01 2.76
N ALA A 46 -16.65 18.98 2.88
CA ALA A 46 -18.01 19.00 2.32
C ALA A 46 -19.02 19.72 3.24
N LEU A 47 -18.83 19.64 4.56
CA LEU A 47 -19.74 20.22 5.55
C LEU A 47 -19.68 21.75 5.58
N ILE A 48 -18.49 22.33 5.44
CA ILE A 48 -18.28 23.78 5.48
C ILE A 48 -19.07 24.54 4.38
N PRO A 49 -19.00 24.16 3.09
CA PRO A 49 -19.81 24.81 2.06
C PRO A 49 -21.31 24.53 2.22
N ALA A 50 -21.71 23.35 2.72
CA ALA A 50 -23.11 23.03 2.95
C ALA A 50 -23.74 23.91 4.05
N VAL A 51 -23.00 24.17 5.14
CA VAL A 51 -23.43 25.07 6.23
C VAL A 51 -23.49 26.52 5.75
N LEU A 52 -22.51 26.96 4.96
CA LEU A 52 -22.51 28.31 4.37
C LEU A 52 -23.66 28.52 3.37
N LEU A 53 -24.02 27.50 2.58
CA LEU A 53 -25.17 27.53 1.68
C LEU A 53 -26.49 27.60 2.45
N LEU A 54 -26.60 26.86 3.56
CA LEU A 54 -27.79 26.87 4.42
C LEU A 54 -27.98 28.25 5.09
N ALA A 55 -26.88 28.87 5.53
CA ALA A 55 -26.89 30.21 6.10
C ALA A 55 -27.23 31.29 5.07
N ALA A 56 -26.78 31.15 3.81
CA ALA A 56 -27.13 32.06 2.73
C ALA A 56 -28.62 31.94 2.31
N ALA A 57 -29.19 30.74 2.38
CA ALA A 57 -30.60 30.49 2.10
C ALA A 57 -31.54 31.01 3.22
N ALA A 58 -31.02 31.24 4.42
CA ALA A 58 -31.77 31.84 5.54
C ALA A 58 -32.02 33.35 5.37
N GLY A 59 -31.41 33.97 4.35
CA GLY A 59 -31.82 35.28 3.81
C GLY A 59 -31.46 36.48 4.67
N ASP A 60 -30.29 37.09 4.41
CA ASP A 60 -30.04 38.52 4.61
C ASP A 60 -28.70 38.93 3.93
N GLY A 61 -28.76 39.86 2.95
CA GLY A 61 -27.58 40.55 2.41
C GLY A 61 -26.92 39.95 1.14
N PRO A 62 -25.78 40.51 0.66
CA PRO A 62 -25.19 40.38 -0.68
C PRO A 62 -24.64 38.98 -1.01
N GLY A 63 -25.50 37.96 -0.90
CA GLY A 63 -25.16 36.55 -0.83
C GLY A 63 -24.73 35.92 -2.15
N GLY A 64 -25.06 36.51 -3.31
CA GLY A 64 -24.74 35.93 -4.62
C GLY A 64 -23.24 35.82 -4.88
N ALA A 65 -22.47 36.87 -4.58
CA ALA A 65 -21.01 36.85 -4.72
C ALA A 65 -20.35 35.92 -3.69
N ALA A 66 -20.87 35.89 -2.46
CA ALA A 66 -20.38 34.99 -1.40
C ALA A 66 -20.62 33.51 -1.74
N VAL A 67 -21.78 33.19 -2.35
CA VAL A 67 -22.11 31.84 -2.82
C VAL A 67 -21.22 31.43 -3.99
N ALA A 68 -20.96 32.33 -4.95
CA ALA A 68 -20.06 32.05 -6.07
C ALA A 68 -18.62 31.79 -5.60
N VAL A 69 -18.12 32.59 -4.65
CA VAL A 69 -16.81 32.38 -4.02
C VAL A 69 -16.77 31.06 -3.26
N GLY A 70 -17.81 30.73 -2.49
CA GLY A 70 -17.92 29.47 -1.75
C GLY A 70 -17.90 28.24 -2.68
N LEU A 71 -18.64 28.29 -3.79
CA LEU A 71 -18.64 27.24 -4.81
C LEU A 71 -17.29 27.11 -5.51
N ALA A 72 -16.63 28.22 -5.83
CA ALA A 72 -15.30 28.21 -6.43
C ALA A 72 -14.25 27.60 -5.49
N VAL A 73 -14.28 27.94 -4.20
CA VAL A 73 -13.39 27.37 -3.18
C VAL A 73 -13.68 25.88 -2.98
N ALA A 74 -14.95 25.47 -2.95
CA ALA A 74 -15.34 24.06 -2.84
C ALA A 74 -14.88 23.26 -4.07
N ALA A 75 -15.06 23.80 -5.28
CA ALA A 75 -14.60 23.18 -6.51
C ALA A 75 -13.07 23.05 -6.56
N LEU A 76 -12.34 24.08 -6.13
CA LEU A 76 -10.88 24.05 -6.02
C LEU A 76 -10.39 23.05 -4.97
N ALA A 77 -11.04 22.98 -3.81
CA ALA A 77 -10.73 22.01 -2.77
C ALA A 77 -10.97 20.57 -3.24
N LEU A 78 -12.08 20.34 -3.93
CA LEU A 78 -12.41 19.03 -4.51
C LEU A 78 -11.42 18.66 -5.63
N ALA A 79 -11.08 19.60 -6.51
CA ALA A 79 -10.10 19.40 -7.57
C ALA A 79 -8.71 19.08 -7.01
N ALA A 80 -8.27 19.81 -5.98
CA ALA A 80 -7.02 19.54 -5.28
C ALA A 80 -7.02 18.15 -4.62
N TYR A 81 -8.13 17.76 -4.00
CA TYR A 81 -8.29 16.43 -3.39
C TYR A 81 -8.21 15.30 -4.43
N ILE A 82 -8.92 15.45 -5.56
CA ILE A 82 -8.91 14.49 -6.67
C ILE A 82 -7.52 14.42 -7.30
N ALA A 83 -6.88 15.57 -7.56
CA ALA A 83 -5.53 15.63 -8.11
C ALA A 83 -4.51 14.94 -7.19
N LEU A 84 -4.59 15.17 -5.88
CA LEU A 84 -3.72 14.51 -4.90
C LEU A 84 -3.94 12.98 -4.86
N GLY A 85 -5.18 12.53 -5.00
CA GLY A 85 -5.51 11.09 -5.09
C GLY A 85 -5.03 10.44 -6.40
N LEU A 86 -5.24 11.11 -7.53
CA LEU A 86 -4.90 10.58 -8.85
C LEU A 86 -3.41 10.64 -9.16
N MET A 87 -2.73 11.75 -8.83
CA MET A 87 -1.33 11.97 -9.18
C MET A 87 -0.35 11.33 -8.19
N ILE A 88 -0.77 11.08 -6.94
CA ILE A 88 0.13 10.57 -5.90
C ILE A 88 -0.32 9.20 -5.42
N GLU A 89 -1.55 9.05 -4.93
CA GLU A 89 -1.96 7.77 -4.30
C GLU A 89 -2.12 6.61 -5.28
N ARG A 90 -2.70 6.85 -6.47
CA ARG A 90 -2.88 5.80 -7.48
C ARG A 90 -1.56 5.27 -8.06
N PRO A 91 -0.62 6.11 -8.54
CA PRO A 91 0.63 5.60 -9.12
C PRO A 91 1.50 4.93 -8.05
N LEU A 92 1.55 5.46 -6.83
CA LEU A 92 2.25 4.80 -5.73
C LEU A 92 1.59 3.46 -5.37
N GLY A 93 0.26 3.42 -5.30
CA GLY A 93 -0.47 2.17 -5.06
C GLY A 93 -0.22 1.10 -6.13
N ARG A 94 -0.16 1.49 -7.42
CA ARG A 94 0.14 0.57 -8.53
C ARG A 94 1.58 0.07 -8.49
N ARG A 95 2.56 0.95 -8.24
CA ARG A 95 3.97 0.55 -8.11
C ARG A 95 4.18 -0.41 -6.94
N MET A 96 3.58 -0.11 -5.78
CA MET A 96 3.65 -1.00 -4.62
C MET A 96 2.99 -2.36 -4.89
N ALA A 97 1.85 -2.39 -5.58
CA ALA A 97 1.19 -3.64 -5.95
C ALA A 97 2.02 -4.46 -6.94
N GLN A 98 2.71 -3.81 -7.89
CA GLN A 98 3.64 -4.49 -8.80
C GLN A 98 4.85 -5.05 -8.04
N GLU A 99 5.46 -4.27 -7.14
CA GLU A 99 6.57 -4.73 -6.31
C GLU A 99 6.18 -5.89 -5.39
N GLU A 100 4.98 -5.83 -4.80
CA GLU A 100 4.40 -6.91 -3.99
C GLU A 100 4.19 -8.17 -4.83
N HIS A 101 3.63 -8.04 -6.03
CA HIS A 101 3.41 -9.17 -6.92
C HIS A 101 4.73 -9.83 -7.36
N THR A 102 5.72 -9.05 -7.79
CA THR A 102 7.04 -9.58 -8.14
C THR A 102 7.73 -10.27 -6.95
N MET A 103 7.58 -9.73 -5.74
CA MET A 103 8.10 -10.38 -4.52
C MET A 103 7.39 -11.71 -4.26
N ILE A 104 6.07 -11.78 -4.42
CA ILE A 104 5.30 -13.02 -4.24
C ILE A 104 5.72 -14.07 -5.26
N GLU A 105 5.86 -13.71 -6.54
CA GLU A 105 6.36 -14.60 -7.59
C GLU A 105 7.75 -15.15 -7.26
N GLU A 106 8.67 -14.27 -6.80
CA GLU A 106 10.02 -14.65 -6.43
C GLU A 106 10.01 -15.65 -5.25
N VAL A 107 9.21 -15.41 -4.23
CA VAL A 107 9.06 -16.31 -3.07
C VAL A 107 8.36 -17.62 -3.46
N ASN A 108 7.40 -17.59 -4.39
CA ASN A 108 6.73 -18.80 -4.85
C ASN A 108 7.71 -19.71 -5.59
N ARG A 109 8.54 -19.14 -6.48
CA ARG A 109 9.67 -19.86 -7.09
C ARG A 109 10.63 -20.41 -6.04
N MET A 110 10.90 -19.67 -4.96
CA MET A 110 11.71 -20.21 -3.85
C MET A 110 11.03 -21.38 -3.13
N ARG A 111 9.71 -21.38 -2.96
CA ARG A 111 8.98 -22.51 -2.38
C ARG A 111 9.07 -23.76 -3.26
N GLU A 112 9.02 -23.59 -4.58
CA GLU A 112 9.21 -24.69 -5.55
C GLU A 112 10.64 -25.25 -5.49
N LEU A 113 11.65 -24.39 -5.44
CA LEU A 113 13.06 -24.80 -5.41
C LEU A 113 13.52 -25.32 -4.05
N PHE A 114 12.81 -24.96 -2.97
CA PHE A 114 13.21 -25.26 -1.59
C PHE A 114 13.46 -26.76 -1.36
N THR A 115 12.52 -27.62 -1.75
CA THR A 115 12.64 -29.07 -1.54
C THR A 115 13.83 -29.61 -2.31
N HIS A 116 14.01 -29.20 -3.57
CA HIS A 116 15.10 -29.66 -4.42
C HIS A 116 16.47 -29.25 -3.87
N ILE A 117 16.62 -28.00 -3.43
CA ILE A 117 17.88 -27.50 -2.87
C ILE A 117 18.18 -28.15 -1.52
N ALA A 118 17.18 -28.28 -0.65
CA ALA A 118 17.34 -28.90 0.66
C ALA A 118 17.78 -30.36 0.56
N GLU A 119 17.23 -31.11 -0.41
CA GLU A 119 17.63 -32.49 -0.68
C GLU A 119 19.03 -32.57 -1.31
N ARG A 120 19.30 -31.76 -2.34
CA ARG A 120 20.58 -31.75 -3.06
C ARG A 120 21.75 -31.43 -2.15
N GLU A 121 21.58 -30.46 -1.24
CA GLU A 121 22.63 -30.03 -0.31
C GLU A 121 22.55 -30.71 1.06
N ARG A 122 21.65 -31.67 1.24
CA ARG A 122 21.44 -32.42 2.49
C ARG A 122 21.33 -31.51 3.71
N TRP A 123 20.45 -30.51 3.60
CA TRP A 123 20.24 -29.56 4.69
C TRP A 123 19.80 -30.27 5.97
N GLU A 124 20.36 -29.84 7.09
CA GLU A 124 19.95 -30.31 8.40
C GLU A 124 18.47 -30.01 8.66
N ALA A 125 17.78 -30.90 9.37
CA ALA A 125 16.36 -30.75 9.68
C ALA A 125 16.03 -29.42 10.39
N ARG A 126 16.97 -28.90 11.19
CA ARG A 126 16.83 -27.60 11.87
C ARG A 126 16.81 -26.44 10.87
N LEU A 127 17.70 -26.45 9.88
CA LEU A 127 17.76 -25.43 8.83
C LEU A 127 16.51 -25.48 7.95
N THR A 128 16.11 -26.68 7.53
CA THR A 128 14.90 -26.92 6.74
C THR A 128 13.65 -26.40 7.45
N ARG A 129 13.51 -26.63 8.76
CA ARG A 129 12.40 -26.11 9.56
C ARG A 129 12.42 -24.59 9.63
N SER A 130 13.57 -24.00 9.92
CA SER A 130 13.73 -22.54 9.99
C SER A 130 13.38 -21.85 8.68
N VAL A 131 13.87 -22.37 7.54
CA VAL A 131 13.57 -21.81 6.22
C VAL A 131 12.09 -21.94 5.88
N ARG A 132 11.46 -23.08 6.20
CA ARG A 132 10.02 -23.27 5.99
C ARG A 132 9.19 -22.27 6.79
N GLU A 133 9.54 -22.04 8.06
CA GLU A 133 8.88 -21.05 8.91
C GLU A 133 9.02 -19.64 8.34
N ARG A 134 10.22 -19.26 7.90
CA ARG A 134 10.48 -17.96 7.25
C ARG A 134 9.69 -17.78 5.96
N LEU A 135 9.63 -18.81 5.10
CA LEU A 135 8.83 -18.80 3.87
C LEU A 135 7.32 -18.72 4.16
N SER A 136 6.85 -19.22 5.31
CA SER A 136 5.44 -19.14 5.70
C SER A 136 4.99 -17.73 6.08
N CYS A 137 5.91 -16.85 6.46
CA CYS A 137 5.61 -15.45 6.79
C CYS A 137 5.25 -14.60 5.55
N PHE A 138 5.56 -15.09 4.35
CA PHE A 138 5.23 -14.39 3.11
C PHE A 138 3.80 -14.67 2.66
N PRO A 139 3.05 -13.66 2.19
CA PRO A 139 1.72 -13.85 1.65
C PRO A 139 1.75 -14.82 0.45
N VAL A 140 0.67 -15.59 0.32
CA VAL A 140 0.45 -16.48 -0.83
C VAL A 140 -0.31 -15.70 -1.90
N GLU A 141 -0.15 -16.06 -3.16
CA GLU A 141 -0.87 -15.45 -4.27
C GLU A 141 -2.39 -15.49 -4.02
N GLY A 142 -3.04 -14.32 -4.05
CA GLY A 142 -4.45 -14.16 -3.66
C GLY A 142 -4.72 -13.80 -2.19
N GLY A 143 -3.69 -13.82 -1.33
CA GLY A 143 -3.74 -13.33 0.05
C GLY A 143 -3.29 -11.88 0.15
N SER A 144 -4.16 -10.96 0.59
CA SER A 144 -3.75 -9.58 0.89
C SER A 144 -2.82 -9.57 2.12
N LEU A 145 -1.76 -8.74 2.11
CA LEU A 145 -1.05 -8.32 3.32
C LEU A 145 -2.05 -7.68 4.32
N ARG A 146 -2.60 -8.50 5.22
CA ARG A 146 -3.60 -8.08 6.22
C ARG A 146 -3.01 -7.16 7.27
#